data_AF-A0A934WXY3-F1
#
_entry.id   AF-A0A934WXY3-F1
#
_cell.length_a   1.000
_cell.length_b   1.000
_cell.length_c   1.000
_cell.angle_alpha   90.00
_cell.angle_beta   90.00
_cell.angle_gamma   90.00
#
_symmetry.space_group_name_H-M   'P 1'
#
loop_
_entity.id
_entity.type
_entity.pdbx_description
1 polymer ?
#
loop_
_entity_poly.entity_id
_entity_poly.type
_entity_poly.pdbx_seq_one_letter_code
_entity_poly.pdbx_strand_id
1 'polypeptide(L)' 'MAKKKEIGYEEALKSLESLLDDIENKDIPIDELSKMVDESMELLKICKAKLRGAEGKIEHAFQELDK' A
#
# COMPACT_ATOMS: atom_id res chain seq x y z
N MET A 1 8.80 -23.50 -6.19
CA MET A 1 7.95 -22.38 -6.67
C MET A 1 7.79 -21.41 -5.52
N ALA A 2 8.41 -20.23 -5.59
CA ALA A 2 8.36 -19.26 -4.49
C ALA A 2 6.99 -18.57 -4.48
N LYS A 3 6.20 -18.79 -3.42
CA LYS A 3 4.98 -18.01 -3.15
C LYS A 3 5.40 -16.53 -3.06
N LYS A 4 4.86 -15.70 -3.97
CA LYS A 4 4.95 -14.25 -3.89
C LYS A 4 4.39 -13.85 -2.52
N LYS A 5 5.27 -13.39 -1.62
CA LYS A 5 4.90 -13.03 -0.25
C LYS A 5 3.93 -11.85 -0.37
N GLU A 6 2.69 -12.01 0.08
CA GLU A 6 1.76 -10.87 0.16
C GLU A 6 2.34 -9.89 1.17
N ILE A 7 2.63 -8.67 0.74
CA ILE A 7 3.12 -7.63 1.63
C ILE A 7 2.01 -7.19 2.59
N GLY A 8 2.39 -6.96 3.85
CA GLY A 8 1.49 -6.42 4.87
C GLY A 8 1.19 -4.94 4.67
N TYR A 9 0.18 -4.42 5.37
CA TYR A 9 -0.15 -2.98 5.32
C TYR A 9 1.03 -2.12 5.78
N GLU A 10 1.65 -2.45 6.92
CA GLU A 10 2.80 -1.70 7.45
C GLU A 10 4.00 -1.75 6.51
N GLU A 11 4.26 -2.90 5.89
CA GLU A 11 5.37 -3.06 4.95
C GLU A 11 5.14 -2.25 3.67
N ALA A 12 3.91 -2.23 3.15
CA ALA A 12 3.52 -1.42 2.01
C ALA A 12 3.61 0.08 2.32
N LEU A 13 3.17 0.49 3.52
CA LEU A 13 3.25 1.88 3.97
C LEU A 13 4.70 2.35 4.13
N LYS A 14 5.54 1.54 4.77
CA LYS A 14 6.96 1.85 4.94
C LYS A 14 7.70 1.96 3.61
N SER A 15 7.36 1.10 2.65
CA SER A 15 7.92 1.18 1.29
C SER A 15 7.49 2.47 0.58
N LEU A 16 6.25 2.90 0.80
CA LEU A 16 5.73 4.15 0.24
C LEU A 16 6.41 5.37 0.85
N GLU A 17 6.61 5.39 2.17
CA GLU A 17 7.36 6.45 2.87
C GLU A 17 8.80 6.55 2.35
N SER A 18 9.49 5.41 2.19
CA SER A 18 10.84 5.40 1.60
C SER A 18 10.87 5.95 0.17
N LEU A 19 9.89 5.58 -0.66
CA LEU A 19 9.76 6.10 -2.01
C LEU A 19 9.52 7.61 -2.03
N LEU A 20 8.73 8.14 -1.10
CA LEU A 20 8.50 9.57 -0.96
C LEU A 20 9.77 10.31 -0.54
N ASP A 21 10.51 9.79 0.44
CA ASP A 21 11.81 10.33 0.84
C ASP A 21 12.78 10.37 -0.35
N ASP A 22 12.79 9.31 -1.15
CA ASP A 22 13.61 9.25 -2.35
C ASP A 22 13.16 10.30 -3.38
N ILE A 23 11.85 10.44 -3.64
CA ILE A 23 11.24 11.42 -4.57
C ILE A 23 11.57 12.88 -4.17
N GLU A 24 11.66 13.17 -2.89
CA GLU A 24 11.99 14.50 -2.39
C GLU A 24 13.46 14.91 -2.64
N ASN A 25 14.33 13.97 -3.03
CA ASN A 25 15.68 14.30 -3.47
C ASN A 25 15.67 15.06 -4.80
N LYS A 26 16.37 16.20 -4.84
CA LYS A 26 16.24 17.20 -5.92
C LYS A 26 16.89 16.82 -7.26
N ASP A 27 17.59 15.69 -7.35
CA ASP A 27 18.40 15.30 -8.51
C ASP A 27 17.92 13.99 -9.17
N ILE A 28 16.62 13.69 -9.12
CA ILE A 28 16.05 12.48 -9.74
C ILE A 28 15.78 12.71 -11.23
N PRO A 29 16.28 11.84 -12.13
CA PRO A 29 15.90 11.85 -13.54
C PRO A 29 14.39 11.62 -13.74
N ILE A 30 13.78 12.30 -14.71
CA ILE A 30 12.33 12.20 -14.96
C ILE A 30 11.83 10.77 -15.26
N ASP A 31 12.67 9.94 -15.90
CA ASP A 31 12.37 8.54 -16.18
C ASP A 31 12.36 7.68 -14.90
N GLU A 32 13.18 8.03 -13.90
CA GLU A 32 13.18 7.36 -12.59
C GLU A 32 12.00 7.84 -11.75
N LEU A 33 11.70 9.14 -11.77
CA LEU A 33 10.52 9.68 -11.10
C LEU A 33 9.23 9.00 -11.56
N SER A 34 9.07 8.78 -12.87
CA SER A 34 7.89 8.09 -13.42
C SER A 34 7.74 6.67 -12.88
N LYS A 35 8.84 5.92 -12.75
CA LYS A 35 8.83 4.56 -12.17
C LYS A 35 8.48 4.59 -10.68
N MET A 36 9.05 5.52 -9.92
CA MET A 36 8.80 5.66 -8.50
C MET A 36 7.33 6.01 -8.21
N VAL A 37 6.72 6.83 -9.08
CA VAL A 37 5.28 7.13 -9.04
C VAL A 37 4.45 5.88 -9.33
N ASP A 38 4.79 5.10 -10.36
CA ASP A 38 4.08 3.85 -10.69
C ASP A 38 4.15 2.84 -9.54
N GLU A 39 5.33 2.67 -8.93
CA GLU A 39 5.52 1.81 -7.76
C GLU A 39 4.72 2.30 -6.55
N SER A 40 4.72 3.61 -6.30
CA SER A 40 3.91 4.24 -5.25
C SER A 40 2.42 3.99 -5.45
N MET A 41 1.93 4.02 -6.70
CA MET A 41 0.54 3.70 -7.01
C MET A 41 0.20 2.24 -6.71
N GLU A 42 1.09 1.30 -6.99
CA GLU A 42 0.89 -0.12 -6.65
C GLU A 42 0.84 -0.34 -5.13
N LEU A 43 1.73 0.30 -4.37
CA LEU A 43 1.71 0.24 -2.90
C LEU A 43 0.41 0.84 -2.34
N LEU A 44 -0.04 1.98 -2.87
CA LEU A 44 -1.30 2.61 -2.48
C LEU A 44 -2.52 1.70 -2.75
N LYS A 45 -2.54 0.98 -3.88
CA LYS A 45 -3.61 0.01 -4.16
C LYS A 45 -3.66 -1.08 -3.09
N ILE A 46 -2.50 -1.56 -2.66
CA ILE A 46 -2.40 -2.59 -1.62
C ILE A 46 -2.90 -2.05 -0.29
N CYS A 47 -2.44 -0.86 0.13
CA CYS A 47 -2.90 -0.20 1.35
C CYS A 47 -4.43 -0.04 1.36
N LYS A 48 -4.99 0.48 0.26
CA LYS A 48 -6.44 0.66 0.10
C LYS A 48 -7.21 -0.66 0.15
N ALA A 49 -6.69 -1.71 -0.47
CA ALA A 49 -7.32 -3.03 -0.45
C ALA A 49 -7.34 -3.62 0.97
N LYS A 50 -6.24 -3.49 1.73
CA LYS A 50 -6.16 -3.95 3.11
C LYS A 50 -7.12 -3.18 4.02
N LEU A 51 -7.19 -1.86 3.89
CA LEU A 51 -8.12 -1.02 4.65
C LEU A 51 -9.58 -1.41 4.39
N ARG A 52 -9.99 -1.51 3.11
CA ARG A 52 -11.35 -1.95 2.75
C ARG A 52 -11.66 -3.36 3.28
N GLY A 53 -10.69 -4.26 3.22
CA GLY A 53 -10.83 -5.60 3.78
C GLY A 53 -11.01 -5.60 5.29
N ALA A 54 -10.38 -4.68 6.01
CA ALA A 54 -10.57 -4.50 7.45
C ALA A 54 -11.92 -3.87 7.78
N GLU A 55 -12.32 -2.81 7.07
CA GLU A 55 -13.62 -2.16 7.22
C GLU A 55 -14.77 -3.16 7.03
N GLY A 56 -14.74 -3.97 5.97
CA GLY A 56 -15.79 -4.97 5.72
C GLY A 56 -15.86 -6.06 6.79
N LYS A 57 -14.73 -6.44 7.40
CA LYS A 57 -14.72 -7.39 8.53
C LYS A 57 -15.34 -6.78 9.78
N ILE A 58 -15.06 -5.51 10.05
CA ILE A 58 -15.64 -4.77 11.17
C ILE A 58 -17.15 -4.64 10.98
N GLU A 59 -17.61 -4.25 9.78
CA GLU A 59 -19.02 -4.15 9.45
C GLU A 59 -19.74 -5.49 9.62
N HIS A 60 -19.16 -6.60 9.13
CA HIS A 60 -19.72 -7.94 9.32
C HIS A 60 -19.81 -8.33 10.79
N ALA A 61 -18.77 -8.04 11.58
CA ALA A 61 -18.75 -8.35 13.01
C ALA A 61 -19.87 -7.61 13.76
N PHE A 62 -20.14 -6.35 13.42
CA PHE A 62 -21.27 -5.61 13.99
C PHE A 62 -22.63 -6.22 13.60
N GLN A 63 -22.81 -6.60 12.34
CA GLN A 63 -24.04 -7.27 11.89
C GLN A 63 -24.30 -8.62 12.57
N GLU A 64 -23.26 -9.32 13.01
CA GLU A 64 -23.38 -10.56 13.78
C GLU A 64 -23.74 -10.31 15.26
N LEU A 65 -23.32 -9.18 15.84
CA LEU A 65 -23.61 -8.81 17.23
C LEU A 65 -25.03 -8.26 17.42
N ASP A 66 -25.60 -7.63 16.39
CA ASP A 66 -26.96 -7.07 16.41
C ASP A 66 -28.06 -8.11 16.10
N LYS A 67 -27.69 -9.39 15.92
CA LYS A 67 -28.61 -10.54 15.75
C LYS A 67 -28.86 -11.26 17.08
#